data_AF-U3UB66-F1
#
_entry.id   AF-U3UB66-F1
#
_cell.length_a   1.000
_cell.length_b   1.000
_cell.length_c   1.000
_cell.angle_alpha   90.00
_cell.angle_beta   90.00
_cell.angle_gamma   90.00
#
_symmetry.space_group_name_H-M   'P 1'
#
loop_
_entity.id
_entity.type
_entity.pdbx_description
1 polymer ?
#
loop_
_entity_poly.entity_id
_entity_poly.type
_entity_poly.pdbx_seq_one_letter_code
_entity_poly.pdbx_strand_id
1 'polypeptide(L)'
;MRNDGNDQKEMEHNFGLLDANNAKLPAYHAVKHLFGFTARCEERALFHRRKREIRRPQVPDGTRDEVCRGCYGAGNVMNVDVSRLPAGAVVTDLYGKPRAGRGLLAVTEAQGPVFITVAS
;
A
#
# COMPACT_ATOMS: atom_id res chain seq x y z
N MET A 1 16.31 5.22 -8.32
CA MET A 1 16.77 4.26 -9.33
C MET A 1 15.99 4.52 -10.61
N ARG A 2 16.69 4.67 -11.72
CA ARG A 2 16.16 4.98 -13.06
C ARG A 2 16.36 3.74 -13.94
N ASN A 3 15.52 3.53 -14.95
CA ASN A 3 15.82 2.57 -16.00
C ASN A 3 17.15 2.92 -16.68
N ASP A 4 17.94 1.90 -16.99
CA ASP A 4 19.25 2.07 -17.65
C ASP A 4 19.14 2.31 -19.16
N GLY A 5 17.95 2.09 -19.73
CA GLY A 5 17.66 2.29 -21.16
C GLY A 5 16.17 2.19 -21.47
N ASN A 6 15.83 2.09 -22.76
CA ASN A 6 14.44 2.07 -23.26
C ASN A 6 14.06 0.75 -23.96
N ASP A 7 14.95 -0.24 -23.98
CA ASP A 7 14.63 -1.54 -24.61
C ASP A 7 13.70 -2.36 -23.70
N GLN A 8 12.50 -2.65 -24.18
CA GLN A 8 11.50 -3.41 -23.44
C GLN A 8 11.84 -4.90 -23.32
N LYS A 9 12.78 -5.40 -24.13
CA LYS A 9 13.25 -6.79 -24.07
C LYS A 9 14.43 -6.97 -23.12
N GLU A 10 15.15 -5.90 -22.82
CA GLU A 10 16.27 -5.92 -21.88
C GLU A 10 15.77 -5.70 -20.46
N MET A 11 15.92 -6.71 -19.62
CA MET A 11 15.34 -6.73 -18.27
C MET A 11 15.80 -5.53 -17.42
N GLU A 12 17.09 -5.19 -17.49
CA GLU A 12 17.72 -4.07 -16.75
C GLU A 12 17.15 -2.69 -17.14
N HIS A 13 16.56 -2.57 -18.33
CA HIS A 13 15.91 -1.34 -18.77
C HIS A 13 14.51 -1.15 -18.19
N ASN A 14 14.02 -2.04 -17.32
CA ASN A 14 12.62 -2.06 -16.88
C ASN A 14 12.43 -2.17 -15.35
N PHE A 15 13.51 -2.08 -14.55
CA PHE A 15 13.45 -2.19 -13.07
C PHE A 15 13.43 -0.86 -12.32
N GLY A 16 13.57 0.27 -13.00
CA GLY A 16 13.61 1.58 -12.38
C GLY A 16 12.30 1.98 -11.72
N LEU A 17 12.41 2.87 -10.73
CA LEU A 17 11.26 3.66 -10.25
C LEU A 17 10.98 4.82 -11.20
N LEU A 18 11.99 5.24 -11.96
CA LEU A 18 11.88 6.25 -12.99
C LEU A 18 12.20 5.62 -14.35
N ASP A 19 11.58 6.10 -15.42
CA ASP A 19 11.97 5.72 -16.79
C ASP A 19 13.32 6.34 -17.18
N ALA A 20 13.88 5.99 -18.35
CA ALA A 20 15.19 6.48 -18.78
C ALA A 20 15.25 8.03 -18.91
N ASN A 21 14.09 8.69 -19.06
CA ASN A 21 13.93 10.14 -19.17
C ASN A 21 13.66 10.83 -17.82
N ASN A 22 13.74 10.10 -16.70
CA ASN A 22 13.41 10.53 -15.35
C ASN A 22 11.92 10.77 -15.07
N ALA A 23 11.00 10.30 -15.92
CA ALA A 23 9.59 10.31 -15.61
C ALA A 23 9.28 9.29 -14.50
N LYS A 24 8.37 9.64 -13.60
CA LYS A 24 7.99 8.78 -12.47
C LYS A 24 7.09 7.65 -12.95
N LEU A 25 7.50 6.41 -12.69
CA LEU A 25 6.70 5.22 -12.98
C LEU A 25 5.73 4.93 -11.83
N PRO A 26 4.68 4.11 -12.04
CA PRO A 26 3.75 3.74 -10.97
C PRO A 26 4.43 3.20 -9.71
N ALA A 27 5.52 2.43 -9.87
CA ALA A 27 6.32 1.92 -8.76
C ALA A 27 6.90 3.04 -7.87
N TYR A 28 7.32 4.18 -8.44
CA TYR A 28 7.78 5.32 -7.66
C TYR A 28 6.72 5.84 -6.71
N HIS A 29 5.48 6.00 -7.21
CA HIS A 29 4.37 6.51 -6.41
C HIS A 29 3.97 5.53 -5.31
N ALA A 30 3.93 4.24 -5.65
CA ALA A 30 3.66 3.16 -4.69
C ALA A 30 4.68 3.14 -3.55
N VAL A 31 5.98 3.18 -3.89
CA VAL A 31 7.07 3.20 -2.91
C VAL A 31 7.03 4.48 -2.09
N LYS A 32 6.83 5.65 -2.71
CA LYS A 32 6.73 6.92 -1.99
C LYS A 32 5.60 6.90 -0.95
N HIS A 33 4.43 6.39 -1.30
CA HIS A 33 3.30 6.28 -0.37
C HIS A 33 3.61 5.29 0.76
N LEU A 34 4.12 4.10 0.43
CA LEU A 34 4.50 3.09 1.41
C LEU A 34 5.51 3.64 2.43
N PHE A 35 6.57 4.30 1.96
CA PHE A 35 7.59 4.89 2.85
C PHE A 35 7.01 6.01 3.71
N GLY A 36 6.15 6.88 3.14
CA GLY A 36 5.49 7.93 3.90
C GLY A 36 4.58 7.39 5.00
N PHE A 37 3.92 6.25 4.74
CA PHE A 37 3.13 5.53 5.73
C PHE A 37 4.01 4.86 6.79
N THR A 38 5.05 4.12 6.40
CA THR A 38 5.90 3.38 7.36
C THR A 38 6.81 4.27 8.18
N ALA A 39 7.18 5.46 7.71
CA ALA A 39 7.98 6.42 8.46
C ALA A 39 7.30 6.88 9.77
N ARG A 40 5.98 6.67 9.87
CA ARG A 40 5.18 6.98 11.06
C ARG A 40 5.05 5.76 11.98
N CYS A 41 5.26 4.54 11.49
CA CYS A 41 5.10 3.33 12.30
C CYS A 41 6.36 3.09 13.15
N GLU A 42 6.22 2.95 14.48
CA GLU A 42 7.32 2.42 15.31
C GLU A 42 7.59 0.94 14.97
N GLU A 43 8.87 0.55 15.08
CA GLU A 43 9.63 -0.64 14.61
C GLU A 43 8.97 -2.04 14.51
N ARG A 44 7.70 -2.26 14.85
CA ARG A 44 7.17 -3.61 15.14
C ARG A 44 6.29 -4.31 14.12
N ALA A 45 6.08 -3.79 12.91
CA ALA A 45 5.07 -4.42 12.03
C ALA A 45 5.46 -4.54 10.55
N LEU A 46 6.67 -4.96 10.24
CA LEU A 46 7.05 -5.20 8.84
C LEU A 46 7.40 -6.68 8.59
N PHE A 47 6.42 -7.33 7.94
CA PHE A 47 6.50 -8.59 7.18
C PHE A 47 6.54 -9.92 7.98
N HIS A 48 5.42 -10.68 7.93
CA HIS A 48 5.52 -12.14 7.73
C HIS A 48 4.28 -12.79 7.07
N ARG A 49 4.54 -13.36 5.89
CA ARG A 49 3.92 -14.49 5.17
C ARG A 49 2.76 -15.22 5.86
N ARG A 50 1.50 -14.81 5.65
CA ARG A 50 0.30 -15.70 5.61
C ARG A 50 -0.92 -14.99 5.01
N LYS A 51 -1.80 -15.78 4.39
CA LYS A 51 -2.80 -15.41 3.37
C LYS A 51 -3.88 -14.40 3.77
N ARG A 52 -4.05 -14.05 5.05
CA ARG A 52 -5.07 -13.11 5.54
C ARG A 52 -4.63 -12.62 6.93
N GLU A 53 -4.10 -11.40 7.06
CA GLU A 53 -3.86 -10.82 8.38
C GLU A 53 -3.90 -9.29 8.31
N ILE A 54 -4.72 -8.69 9.17
CA ILE A 54 -4.76 -7.25 9.45
C ILE A 54 -3.80 -7.00 10.61
N ARG A 55 -2.84 -6.08 10.46
CA ARG A 55 -1.88 -5.75 11.52
C ARG A 55 -1.98 -4.28 11.92
N ARG A 56 -1.77 -4.03 13.22
CA ARG A 56 -1.86 -2.72 13.88
C ARG A 56 -0.49 -2.20 14.32
N PRO A 57 0.25 -1.45 13.48
CA PRO A 57 1.30 -0.59 14.00
C PRO A 57 0.73 0.49 14.92
N GLN A 58 1.40 0.70 16.05
CA GLN A 58 1.11 1.78 16.99
C GLN A 58 2.15 2.88 16.77
N VAL A 59 1.69 4.13 16.59
CA VAL A 59 2.53 5.32 16.40
C VAL A 59 2.65 6.07 17.74
N PRO A 60 3.80 6.71 18.03
CA PRO A 60 4.04 7.43 19.30
C PRO A 60 3.18 8.68 19.50
N ASP A 61 2.57 9.24 18.45
CA ASP A 61 1.68 10.41 18.53
C ASP A 61 0.21 10.05 18.84
N GLY A 62 -0.07 8.77 19.12
CA GLY A 62 -1.42 8.25 19.35
C GLY A 62 -2.12 7.74 18.09
N THR A 63 -1.61 8.08 16.89
CA THR A 63 -2.15 7.63 15.60
C THR A 63 -2.03 6.11 15.50
N ARG A 64 -3.05 5.46 14.95
CA ARG A 64 -3.00 4.03 14.62
C ARG A 64 -3.00 3.86 13.13
N ASP A 65 -1.93 3.29 12.62
CA ASP A 65 -1.80 2.92 11.22
C ASP A 65 -2.09 1.41 11.10
N GLU A 66 -2.84 0.98 10.08
CA GLU A 66 -3.07 -0.44 9.76
C GLU A 66 -2.81 -0.67 8.27
N VAL A 67 -2.16 -1.79 7.93
CA VAL A 67 -1.93 -2.20 6.53
C VAL A 67 -2.65 -3.51 6.26
N CYS A 68 -3.50 -3.52 5.24
CA CYS A 68 -4.11 -4.74 4.72
C CYS A 68 -3.40 -5.13 3.42
N ARG A 69 -2.77 -6.31 3.40
CA ARG A 69 -2.08 -6.82 2.21
C ARG A 69 -3.06 -7.46 1.24
N GLY A 70 -2.86 -7.15 -0.04
CA GLY A 70 -3.62 -7.78 -1.13
C GLY A 70 -3.52 -9.31 -1.12
N CYS A 71 -4.57 -9.95 -1.61
CA CYS A 71 -4.56 -11.39 -1.86
C CYS A 71 -3.75 -11.70 -3.12
N TYR A 72 -2.88 -12.71 -3.06
CA TYR A 72 -2.10 -13.19 -4.20
C TYR A 72 -2.81 -14.35 -4.91
N GLY A 73 -3.01 -14.24 -6.22
CA GLY A 73 -3.63 -15.22 -7.11
C GLY A 73 -4.83 -14.65 -7.89
N ALA A 74 -4.87 -14.91 -9.20
CA ALA A 74 -5.85 -14.33 -10.11
C ALA A 74 -7.29 -14.52 -9.65
N GLY A 75 -8.06 -13.43 -9.64
CA GLY A 75 -9.49 -13.43 -9.25
C GLY A 75 -9.74 -13.37 -7.74
N ASN A 76 -8.69 -13.25 -6.90
CA ASN A 76 -8.89 -13.13 -5.48
C ASN A 76 -9.41 -11.75 -5.06
N VAL A 77 -10.35 -11.77 -4.11
CA VAL A 77 -10.91 -10.59 -3.45
C VAL A 77 -10.70 -10.72 -1.95
N MET A 78 -10.06 -9.72 -1.35
CA MET A 78 -10.00 -9.55 0.10
C MET A 78 -11.14 -8.64 0.54
N ASN A 79 -11.90 -9.06 1.55
CA ASN A 79 -12.87 -8.19 2.19
C ASN A 79 -12.27 -7.63 3.48
N VAL A 80 -12.07 -6.32 3.53
CA VAL A 80 -11.60 -5.60 4.72
C VAL A 80 -12.83 -5.01 5.42
N ASP A 81 -13.09 -5.43 6.65
CA ASP A 81 -14.15 -4.82 7.47
C ASP A 81 -13.69 -3.45 7.97
N VAL A 82 -14.31 -2.39 7.46
CA VAL A 82 -14.07 -0.99 7.81
C VAL A 82 -15.22 -0.40 8.60
N SER A 83 -16.22 -1.19 8.99
CA SER A 83 -17.43 -0.74 9.70
C SER A 83 -17.14 -0.12 11.07
N ARG A 84 -16.07 -0.57 11.72
CA ARG A 84 -15.68 -0.17 13.08
C ARG A 84 -14.50 0.80 13.10
N LEU A 85 -14.11 1.34 11.95
CA LEU A 85 -13.10 2.39 11.93
C LEU A 85 -13.64 3.63 12.64
N PRO A 86 -12.85 4.27 13.52
CA PRO A 86 -13.28 5.47 14.23
C PRO A 86 -13.49 6.64 13.27
N ALA A 87 -14.25 7.63 13.72
CA ALA A 87 -14.43 8.88 12.97
C ALA A 87 -13.06 9.53 12.70
N GLY A 88 -12.82 9.93 11.45
CA GLY A 88 -11.52 10.48 11.02
C GLY A 88 -10.53 9.44 10.49
N ALA A 89 -10.86 8.14 10.51
CA ALA A 89 -10.06 7.15 9.81
C ALA A 89 -10.06 7.38 8.29
N VAL A 90 -8.88 7.29 7.68
CA VAL A 90 -8.67 7.45 6.23
C VAL A 90 -8.18 6.14 5.65
N VAL A 91 -8.87 5.63 4.63
CA VAL A 91 -8.43 4.45 3.88
C VAL A 91 -7.92 4.89 2.52
N THR A 92 -6.74 4.44 2.12
CA THR A 92 -6.11 4.77 0.85
C THR A 92 -5.61 3.54 0.10
N ASP A 93 -5.51 3.63 -1.22
CA ASP A 93 -4.87 2.63 -2.06
C ASP A 93 -3.33 2.72 -2.04
N LEU A 94 -2.66 1.86 -2.81
CA LEU A 94 -1.21 1.84 -2.96
C LEU A 94 -0.59 3.17 -3.41
N TYR A 95 -1.37 4.05 -4.02
CA TYR A 95 -0.92 5.34 -4.53
C TYR A 95 -1.37 6.51 -3.65
N GLY A 96 -1.97 6.23 -2.49
CA GLY A 96 -2.46 7.25 -1.55
C GLY A 96 -3.82 7.85 -1.93
N LYS A 97 -4.54 7.29 -2.91
CA LYS A 97 -5.88 7.78 -3.26
C LYS A 97 -6.90 7.29 -2.24
N PRO A 98 -7.80 8.15 -1.74
CA PRO A 98 -8.86 7.75 -0.81
C PRO A 98 -9.75 6.65 -1.40
N ARG A 99 -10.08 5.65 -0.58
CA ARG A 99 -11.07 4.63 -0.90
C ARG A 99 -12.31 4.83 -0.04
N ALA A 100 -13.43 5.09 -0.70
CA ALA A 100 -14.73 5.16 -0.05
C ALA A 100 -15.29 3.74 0.13
N GLY A 101 -15.83 3.47 1.32
CA GLY A 101 -16.53 2.24 1.66
C GLY A 101 -17.12 2.33 3.06
N ARG A 102 -18.33 1.79 3.25
CA ARG A 102 -18.94 1.60 4.57
C ARG A 102 -19.20 0.11 4.74
N GLY A 103 -18.89 -0.44 5.91
CA GLY A 103 -19.06 -1.87 6.14
C GLY A 103 -17.86 -2.67 5.67
N LEU A 104 -17.94 -3.20 4.45
CA LEU A 104 -16.92 -4.07 3.86
C LEU A 104 -16.31 -3.42 2.63
N LEU A 105 -14.99 -3.28 2.61
CA LEU A 105 -14.21 -2.84 1.47
C LEU A 105 -13.65 -4.07 0.74
N ALA A 106 -14.15 -4.33 -0.46
CA ALA A 106 -13.60 -5.34 -1.36
C ALA A 106 -12.34 -4.79 -2.05
N VAL A 107 -11.23 -5.51 -1.88
CA VAL A 107 -9.93 -5.20 -2.47
C VAL A 107 -9.53 -6.36 -3.37
N THR A 108 -9.47 -6.12 -4.68
CA THR A 108 -9.00 -7.13 -5.64
C THR A 108 -7.48 -7.18 -5.67
N GLU A 109 -6.91 -8.30 -6.13
CA GLU A 109 -5.45 -8.41 -6.33
C GLU A 109 -4.89 -7.26 -7.19
N ALA A 110 -5.58 -6.91 -8.28
CA ALA A 110 -5.17 -5.84 -9.19
C ALA A 110 -5.14 -4.45 -8.53
N GLN A 111 -5.89 -4.26 -7.44
CA GLN A 111 -5.91 -3.01 -6.68
C GLN A 111 -4.75 -2.92 -5.66
N GLY A 112 -4.08 -4.05 -5.37
CA GLY A 112 -2.96 -4.10 -4.45
C GLY A 112 -3.38 -3.89 -2.98
N PRO A 113 -2.43 -3.57 -2.09
CA PRO A 113 -2.71 -3.35 -0.68
C PRO A 113 -3.48 -2.04 -0.44
N VAL A 114 -4.14 -1.97 0.71
CA VAL A 114 -4.76 -0.73 1.22
C VAL A 114 -4.14 -0.33 2.55
N PHE A 115 -4.08 0.97 2.78
CA PHE A 115 -3.50 1.61 3.96
C PHE A 115 -4.60 2.33 4.73
N ILE A 116 -4.68 2.10 6.03
CA ILE A 116 -5.65 2.72 6.91
C ILE A 116 -4.86 3.55 7.92
N THR A 117 -5.18 4.83 8.02
CA THR A 117 -4.62 5.74 9.02
C THR A 117 -5.74 6.24 9.91
N VAL A 118 -5.57 6.12 11.21
CA VAL A 118 -6.49 6.61 12.23
C VAL A 118 -5.76 7.70 13.02
N ALA A 119 -6.11 8.96 12.76
CA ALA A 119 -5.68 10.04 13.63
C ALA A 119 -6.34 9.87 15.01
N SER A 120 -5.54 9.92 16.07
CA SER A 120 -6.01 9.97 17.46
C SER A 120 -6.60 11.31 17.84
#